data_AF-A0A377GCJ3-F1
#
_entry.id   AF-A0A377GCJ3-F1
#
_cell.length_a   1.000
_cell.length_b   1.000
_cell.length_c   1.000
_cell.angle_alpha   90.00
_cell.angle_beta   90.00
_cell.angle_gamma   90.00
#
_symmetry.space_group_name_H-M   'P 1'
#
loop_
_entity.id
_entity.type
_entity.pdbx_description
1 polymer ?
#
loop_
_entity_poly.entity_id
_entity_poly.type
_entity_poly.pdbx_seq_one_letter_code
_entity_poly.pdbx_strand_id
1 'polypeptide(L)'
;MKNRTKALKFLKRLEQFIVTQSNPEIMKQLLLALGLDKLTTGNEEYKFFVQTIKRKAIDLQPLITQIKSGILENESVCALLAYIETNALIDDTEIENAASTIQMQINLLCLLEAITITMANSNDFAHDIYNHIRKQRGVGPTGNPFYNFLFGTPSHATLFERLKLISIDPGLTSIIFHRVMEAKPETQADLDNFVNQNHLSGWNADIELANFDAVSTSTLPAMGVNILEAVWEDSTGNNKNTGGILNAQAGLGLIGIMEERGYTTSFKLAETILPKGATLASDLGYSLISELKVDNSVKKVSQFHIDKQWMDLYNSWNLYFVIANIDSVFVPLKLLMPSVFSAESANYKEIRVLTLFLVANLFLNQQTATNPLFSNNYSFQNGAAILKKWGEINKNHAQELLQQFCAKECKEPKALYNQVLGEHPNLNFGLKLLSYFRDSHEFRLTKKAKPSALNNHSFFSSDDNLEQMDSPSHSVLDI
;
A
#
# COMPACT_ATOMS: atom_id res chain seq x y z
N MET A 1 -2.32 -25.07 -16.15
CA MET A 1 -1.03 -25.64 -16.65
C MET A 1 -0.45 -24.89 -17.86
N LYS A 2 -1.19 -24.66 -18.96
CA LYS A 2 -0.66 -24.00 -20.17
C LYS A 2 -0.10 -22.58 -19.93
N ASN A 3 -0.80 -21.74 -19.16
CA ASN A 3 -0.34 -20.37 -18.86
C ASN A 3 0.97 -20.38 -18.05
N ARG A 4 1.04 -21.18 -16.98
CA ARG A 4 2.24 -21.28 -16.13
C ARG A 4 3.49 -21.65 -16.93
N THR A 5 3.40 -22.60 -17.87
CA THR A 5 4.52 -22.97 -18.73
C THR A 5 4.98 -21.81 -19.63
N LYS A 6 4.04 -21.05 -20.20
CA LYS A 6 4.35 -19.91 -21.07
C LYS A 6 4.92 -18.73 -20.28
N ALA A 7 4.33 -18.39 -19.15
CA ALA A 7 4.86 -17.37 -18.24
C ALA A 7 6.27 -17.72 -17.75
N LEU A 8 6.51 -18.99 -17.38
CA LEU A 8 7.85 -19.45 -16.99
C LEU A 8 8.85 -19.33 -18.14
N LYS A 9 8.44 -19.61 -19.39
CA LYS A 9 9.29 -19.43 -20.57
C LYS A 9 9.71 -17.96 -20.73
N PHE A 10 8.77 -17.02 -20.59
CA PHE A 10 9.06 -15.59 -20.63
C PHE A 10 10.05 -15.18 -19.52
N LEU A 11 9.79 -15.58 -18.27
CA LEU A 11 10.67 -15.25 -17.15
C LEU A 11 12.09 -15.83 -17.33
N LYS A 12 12.21 -17.03 -17.90
CA LYS A 12 13.52 -17.62 -18.22
C LYS A 12 14.28 -16.85 -19.31
N ARG A 13 13.58 -16.26 -20.28
CA ARG A 13 14.20 -15.37 -21.27
C ARG A 13 14.74 -14.12 -20.58
N LEU A 14 13.94 -13.48 -19.74
CA LEU A 14 14.35 -12.31 -18.95
C LEU A 14 15.57 -12.61 -18.06
N GLU A 15 15.60 -13.78 -17.41
CA GLU A 15 16.71 -14.20 -16.55
C GLU A 15 18.07 -14.28 -17.27
N GLN A 16 18.10 -14.42 -18.59
CA GLN A 16 19.34 -14.45 -19.37
C GLN A 16 20.03 -13.09 -19.47
N PHE A 17 19.29 -12.00 -19.20
CA PHE A 17 19.77 -10.62 -19.36
C PHE A 17 20.00 -9.90 -18.03
N ILE A 18 19.84 -10.59 -16.90
CA ILE A 18 20.02 -10.00 -15.57
C ILE A 18 21.18 -10.65 -14.81
N VAL A 19 21.78 -9.89 -13.90
CA VAL A 19 22.80 -10.35 -12.96
C VAL A 19 22.13 -10.60 -11.61
N THR A 20 22.36 -11.79 -11.06
CA THR A 20 21.75 -12.28 -9.81
C THR A 20 22.51 -11.86 -8.56
N GLN A 21 23.39 -10.87 -8.68
CA GLN A 21 24.19 -10.31 -7.60
C GLN A 21 23.85 -8.82 -7.46
N SER A 22 23.90 -8.32 -6.24
CA SER A 22 23.77 -6.88 -6.03
C SER A 22 25.00 -6.13 -6.55
N ASN A 23 24.82 -4.85 -6.86
CA ASN A 23 25.87 -3.95 -7.30
C ASN A 23 26.09 -2.87 -6.24
N PRO A 24 27.23 -2.89 -5.52
CA PRO A 24 27.52 -1.92 -4.46
C PRO A 24 27.52 -0.46 -4.89
N GLU A 25 27.89 -0.18 -6.13
CA GLU A 25 27.90 1.18 -6.65
C GLU A 25 26.48 1.69 -6.90
N ILE A 26 25.62 0.86 -7.48
CA ILE A 26 24.19 1.16 -7.61
C ILE A 26 23.57 1.34 -6.21
N MET A 27 23.90 0.48 -5.23
CA MET A 27 23.38 0.61 -3.87
C MET A 27 23.75 1.94 -3.20
N LYS A 28 24.99 2.42 -3.37
CA LYS A 28 25.39 3.75 -2.87
C LYS A 28 24.58 4.86 -3.53
N GLN A 29 24.41 4.79 -4.85
CA GLN A 29 23.64 5.78 -5.59
C GLN A 29 22.18 5.80 -5.16
N LEU A 30 21.56 4.63 -4.96
CA LEU A 30 20.18 4.51 -4.48
C LEU A 30 20.01 5.09 -3.09
N LEU A 31 20.89 4.74 -2.15
CA LEU A 31 20.82 5.27 -0.78
C LEU A 31 20.93 6.80 -0.75
N LEU A 32 21.83 7.36 -1.57
CA LEU A 32 21.99 8.82 -1.69
C LEU A 32 20.78 9.47 -2.36
N ALA A 33 20.33 8.93 -3.50
CA ALA A 33 19.22 9.46 -4.28
C ALA A 33 17.89 9.44 -3.51
N LEU A 34 17.72 8.48 -2.61
CA LEU A 34 16.54 8.33 -1.77
C LEU A 34 16.68 9.02 -0.40
N GLY A 35 17.82 9.68 -0.13
CA GLY A 35 18.10 10.33 1.16
C GLY A 35 18.24 9.38 2.34
N LEU A 36 18.33 8.07 2.10
CA LEU A 36 18.41 7.02 3.11
C LEU A 36 19.80 6.93 3.75
N ASP A 37 20.82 7.54 3.14
CA ASP A 37 22.13 7.74 3.74
C ASP A 37 22.11 8.67 4.97
N LYS A 38 21.06 9.49 5.09
CA LYS A 38 20.81 10.41 6.22
C LYS A 38 19.84 9.84 7.25
N LEU A 39 19.38 8.60 7.07
CA LEU A 39 18.52 7.94 8.06
C LEU A 39 19.30 7.72 9.36
N THR A 40 18.81 8.33 10.44
CA THR A 40 19.26 8.04 11.80
C THR A 40 18.38 6.95 12.39
N THR A 41 18.97 5.86 12.85
CA THR A 41 18.25 4.74 13.46
C THR A 41 19.05 4.10 14.58
N GLY A 42 18.38 3.48 15.55
CA GLY A 42 18.98 2.62 16.56
C GLY A 42 19.22 1.18 16.09
N ASN A 43 18.63 0.77 14.97
CA ASN A 43 18.64 -0.62 14.50
C ASN A 43 20.02 -1.02 13.94
N GLU A 44 20.77 -1.83 14.70
CA GLU A 44 22.14 -2.22 14.35
C GLU A 44 22.20 -3.23 13.20
N GLU A 45 21.21 -4.10 13.09
CA GLU A 45 21.07 -5.10 12.03
C GLU A 45 20.92 -4.42 10.66
N TYR A 46 20.07 -3.40 10.57
CA TYR A 46 19.89 -2.60 9.37
C TYR A 46 21.15 -1.80 9.04
N LYS A 47 21.81 -1.18 10.04
CA LYS A 47 23.09 -0.48 9.82
C LYS A 47 24.14 -1.42 9.24
N PHE A 48 24.26 -2.63 9.80
CA PHE A 48 25.19 -3.64 9.32
C PHE A 48 24.87 -4.06 7.88
N PHE A 49 23.59 -4.30 7.57
CA PHE A 49 23.13 -4.60 6.21
C PHE A 49 23.51 -3.49 5.23
N VAL A 50 23.18 -2.23 5.54
CA VAL A 50 23.49 -1.07 4.67
C VAL A 50 25.00 -0.91 4.45
N GLN A 51 25.81 -1.08 5.49
CA GLN A 51 27.28 -1.03 5.35
C GLN A 51 27.81 -2.16 4.46
N THR A 52 27.20 -3.33 4.55
CA THR A 52 27.59 -4.52 3.78
C THR A 52 27.29 -4.35 2.30
N ILE A 53 26.06 -3.99 1.94
CA ILE A 53 25.64 -3.85 0.53
C ILE A 53 26.35 -2.71 -0.20
N LYS A 54 26.87 -1.70 0.53
CA LYS A 54 27.69 -0.61 -0.04
C LYS A 54 29.12 -1.05 -0.37
N ARG A 55 29.60 -2.15 0.22
CA ARG A 55 31.00 -2.60 0.13
C ARG A 55 31.17 -3.85 -0.72
N LYS A 56 30.23 -4.79 -0.65
CA LYS A 56 30.30 -6.05 -1.39
C LYS A 56 28.97 -6.40 -2.05
N ALA A 57 29.05 -7.08 -3.18
CA ALA A 57 27.91 -7.72 -3.80
C ALA A 57 27.36 -8.81 -2.86
N ILE A 58 26.04 -8.97 -2.88
CA ILE A 58 25.32 -10.02 -2.15
C ILE A 58 24.47 -10.83 -3.15
N ASP A 59 24.21 -12.09 -2.82
CA ASP A 59 23.43 -12.97 -3.68
C ASP A 59 21.94 -12.59 -3.63
N LEU A 60 21.37 -12.29 -4.81
CA LEU A 60 19.96 -11.96 -4.99
C LEU A 60 19.16 -13.11 -5.60
N GLN A 61 19.78 -14.25 -5.89
CA GLN A 61 19.10 -15.41 -6.45
C GLN A 61 17.90 -15.88 -5.61
N PRO A 62 17.96 -15.93 -4.25
CA PRO A 62 16.81 -16.30 -3.42
C PRO A 62 15.64 -15.34 -3.60
N LEU A 63 15.92 -14.03 -3.57
CA LEU A 63 14.93 -12.96 -3.77
C LEU A 63 14.27 -13.05 -5.15
N ILE A 64 15.06 -13.15 -6.22
CA ILE A 64 14.57 -13.27 -7.60
C ILE A 64 13.71 -14.54 -7.77
N THR A 65 14.15 -15.66 -7.17
CA THR A 65 13.40 -16.92 -7.23
C THR A 65 12.05 -16.80 -6.53
N GLN A 66 11.99 -16.12 -5.38
CA GLN A 66 10.75 -15.90 -4.65
C GLN A 66 9.77 -15.01 -5.44
N ILE A 67 10.26 -13.94 -6.07
CA ILE A 67 9.45 -13.08 -6.94
C ILE A 67 8.88 -13.89 -8.11
N LYS A 68 9.73 -14.68 -8.77
CA LYS A 68 9.30 -15.57 -9.86
C LYS A 68 8.22 -16.55 -9.40
N SER A 69 8.38 -17.17 -8.23
CA SER A 69 7.36 -18.08 -7.69
C SER A 69 6.03 -17.35 -7.45
N GLY A 70 6.08 -16.19 -6.79
CA GLY A 70 4.91 -15.36 -6.55
C GLY A 70 4.19 -14.98 -7.85
N ILE A 71 4.95 -14.62 -8.90
CA ILE A 71 4.39 -14.24 -10.21
C ILE A 71 3.66 -15.43 -10.86
N LEU A 72 4.22 -16.63 -10.74
CA LEU A 72 3.63 -17.85 -11.28
C LEU A 72 2.47 -18.40 -10.46
N GLU A 73 2.33 -17.96 -9.20
CA GLU A 73 1.21 -18.28 -8.32
C GLU A 73 0.05 -17.28 -8.46
N ASN A 74 0.34 -16.02 -8.82
CA ASN A 74 -0.69 -15.03 -9.11
C ASN A 74 -1.32 -15.28 -10.49
N GLU A 75 -2.57 -15.73 -10.52
CA GLU A 75 -3.25 -16.14 -11.76
C GLU A 75 -3.32 -15.02 -12.81
N SER A 76 -3.67 -13.80 -12.41
CA SER A 76 -3.80 -12.67 -13.35
C SER A 76 -2.45 -12.27 -13.95
N VAL A 77 -1.41 -12.14 -13.13
CA VAL A 77 -0.06 -11.78 -13.63
C VAL A 77 0.52 -12.93 -14.46
N CYS A 78 0.33 -14.18 -14.04
CA CYS A 78 0.75 -15.35 -14.81
C CYS A 78 0.06 -15.41 -16.18
N ALA A 79 -1.25 -15.14 -16.24
CA ALA A 79 -2.01 -15.07 -17.49
C ALA A 79 -1.50 -13.96 -18.42
N LEU A 80 -1.14 -12.80 -17.87
CA LEU A 80 -0.55 -11.70 -18.65
C LEU A 80 0.79 -12.10 -19.28
N LEU A 81 1.72 -12.64 -18.49
CA LEU A 81 3.02 -13.06 -19.00
C LEU A 81 2.89 -14.19 -20.04
N ALA A 82 1.94 -15.11 -19.82
CA ALA A 82 1.63 -16.15 -20.80
C ALA A 82 1.10 -15.56 -22.12
N TYR A 83 0.29 -14.51 -22.06
CA TYR A 83 -0.21 -13.81 -23.23
C TYR A 83 0.91 -13.07 -23.98
N ILE A 84 1.80 -12.37 -23.27
CA ILE A 84 2.98 -11.70 -23.84
C ILE A 84 3.84 -12.71 -24.61
N GLU A 85 4.16 -13.84 -23.98
CA GLU A 85 4.96 -14.90 -24.63
C GLU A 85 4.25 -15.54 -25.81
N THR A 86 2.95 -15.79 -25.71
CA THR A 86 2.18 -16.48 -26.77
C THR A 86 2.06 -15.62 -28.03
N ASN A 87 1.97 -14.30 -27.85
CA ASN A 87 1.80 -13.36 -28.95
C ASN A 87 3.12 -12.66 -29.32
N ALA A 88 4.26 -13.08 -28.74
CA ALA A 88 5.58 -12.51 -28.96
C ALA A 88 5.59 -10.97 -28.87
N LEU A 89 4.91 -10.41 -27.86
CA LEU A 89 4.74 -8.96 -27.72
C LEU A 89 6.00 -8.22 -27.25
N ILE A 90 6.98 -8.97 -26.73
CA ILE A 90 8.29 -8.50 -26.29
C ILE A 90 9.32 -9.50 -26.78
N ASP A 91 10.20 -9.06 -27.67
CA ASP A 91 11.31 -9.87 -28.19
C ASP A 91 12.56 -9.77 -27.30
N ASP A 92 13.58 -10.57 -27.60
CA ASP A 92 14.81 -10.61 -26.79
C ASP A 92 15.63 -9.30 -26.90
N THR A 93 15.54 -8.59 -28.04
CA THR A 93 16.19 -7.29 -28.23
C THR A 93 15.56 -6.20 -27.36
N GLU A 94 14.24 -6.20 -27.23
CA GLU A 94 13.51 -5.36 -26.29
C GLU A 94 13.89 -5.66 -24.84
N ILE A 95 14.02 -6.94 -24.46
CA ILE A 95 14.48 -7.34 -23.12
C ILE A 95 15.91 -6.85 -22.87
N GLU A 96 16.83 -7.04 -23.81
CA GLU A 96 18.22 -6.59 -23.71
C GLU A 96 18.30 -5.07 -23.53
N ASN A 97 17.52 -4.31 -24.30
CA ASN A 97 17.45 -2.85 -24.18
C ASN A 97 16.91 -2.39 -22.82
N ALA A 98 16.02 -3.17 -22.20
CA ALA A 98 15.48 -2.89 -20.88
C ALA A 98 16.36 -3.40 -19.73
N ALA A 99 17.39 -4.22 -20.00
CA ALA A 99 18.14 -4.97 -18.99
C ALA A 99 18.78 -4.07 -17.92
N SER A 100 19.30 -2.90 -18.28
CA SER A 100 19.88 -1.95 -17.33
C SER A 100 18.83 -1.41 -16.35
N THR A 101 17.63 -1.11 -16.83
CA THR A 101 16.50 -0.65 -16.00
C THR A 101 16.04 -1.79 -15.08
N ILE A 102 15.93 -3.01 -15.60
CA ILE A 102 15.58 -4.20 -14.81
C ILE A 102 16.63 -4.45 -13.72
N GLN A 103 17.93 -4.33 -14.05
CA GLN A 103 19.01 -4.51 -13.08
C GLN A 103 18.96 -3.46 -11.97
N MET A 104 18.67 -2.21 -12.31
CA MET A 104 18.38 -1.17 -11.33
C MET A 104 17.18 -1.60 -10.46
N GLN A 105 16.08 -2.05 -11.05
CA GLN A 105 14.88 -2.44 -10.28
C GLN A 105 15.16 -3.59 -9.30
N ILE A 106 16.00 -4.57 -9.66
CA ILE A 106 16.43 -5.67 -8.79
C ILE A 106 17.28 -5.13 -7.61
N ASN A 107 18.31 -4.33 -7.93
CA ASN A 107 18.80 -3.20 -7.13
C ASN A 107 17.93 -2.73 -5.97
N LEU A 108 16.98 -1.91 -6.37
CA LEU A 108 16.12 -1.17 -5.51
C LEU A 108 15.14 -2.08 -4.76
N LEU A 109 14.63 -3.13 -5.38
CA LEU A 109 13.74 -4.08 -4.74
C LEU A 109 14.43 -4.76 -3.56
N CYS A 110 15.70 -5.16 -3.70
CA CYS A 110 16.48 -5.69 -2.57
C CYS A 110 16.55 -4.70 -1.41
N LEU A 111 16.81 -3.41 -1.68
CA LEU A 111 16.89 -2.38 -0.65
C LEU A 111 15.51 -2.14 0.01
N LEU A 112 14.45 -2.00 -0.79
CA LEU A 112 13.10 -1.75 -0.29
C LEU A 112 12.54 -2.95 0.50
N GLU A 113 12.84 -4.18 0.07
CA GLU A 113 12.46 -5.40 0.80
C GLU A 113 13.15 -5.44 2.16
N ALA A 114 14.45 -5.14 2.22
CA ALA A 114 15.18 -5.10 3.49
C ALA A 114 14.63 -4.04 4.45
N ILE A 115 14.32 -2.83 3.96
CA ILE A 115 13.70 -1.78 4.76
C ILE A 115 12.31 -2.23 5.24
N THR A 116 11.47 -2.76 4.35
CA THR A 116 10.11 -3.20 4.68
C THR A 116 10.11 -4.31 5.71
N ILE A 117 10.97 -5.32 5.56
CA ILE A 117 11.12 -6.42 6.53
C ILE A 117 11.60 -5.89 7.87
N THR A 118 12.54 -4.95 7.89
CA THR A 118 13.00 -4.31 9.13
C THR A 118 11.85 -3.52 9.79
N MET A 119 11.09 -2.71 9.03
CA MET A 119 9.94 -1.96 9.53
C MET A 119 8.85 -2.87 10.10
N ALA A 120 8.62 -4.02 9.46
CA ALA A 120 7.60 -4.97 9.89
C ALA A 120 7.97 -5.69 11.20
N ASN A 121 9.27 -5.90 11.43
CA ASN A 121 9.75 -6.79 12.47
C ASN A 121 10.43 -6.09 13.65
N SER A 122 11.02 -4.91 13.51
CA SER A 122 11.54 -4.16 14.65
C SER A 122 10.43 -3.30 15.28
N ASN A 123 10.51 -3.10 16.60
CA ASN A 123 9.52 -2.32 17.36
C ASN A 123 9.67 -0.81 17.15
N ASP A 124 10.83 -0.34 16.71
CA ASP A 124 11.21 1.08 16.62
C ASP A 124 11.54 1.55 15.20
N PHE A 125 11.97 0.68 14.29
CA PHE A 125 12.49 1.09 12.98
C PHE A 125 11.44 1.74 12.08
N ALA A 126 10.16 1.31 12.15
CA ALA A 126 9.08 2.00 11.45
C ALA A 126 8.90 3.44 11.95
N HIS A 127 9.13 3.69 13.25
CA HIS A 127 9.11 5.02 13.84
C HIS A 127 10.32 5.86 13.39
N ASP A 128 11.50 5.25 13.25
CA ASP A 128 12.69 5.92 12.70
C ASP A 128 12.45 6.39 11.25
N ILE A 129 11.89 5.52 10.41
CA ILE A 129 11.51 5.85 9.03
C ILE A 129 10.45 6.96 8.99
N TYR A 130 9.42 6.86 9.84
CA TYR A 130 8.41 7.90 9.98
C TYR A 130 9.04 9.26 10.35
N ASN A 131 9.91 9.28 11.35
CA ASN A 131 10.59 10.50 11.79
C ASN A 131 11.52 11.07 10.72
N HIS A 132 12.22 10.21 9.98
CA HIS A 132 13.06 10.61 8.86
C HIS A 132 12.24 11.30 7.77
N ILE A 133 11.12 10.70 7.35
CA ILE A 133 10.21 11.26 6.36
C ILE A 133 9.55 12.54 6.87
N ARG A 134 9.11 12.58 8.13
CA ARG A 134 8.47 13.74 8.74
C ARG A 134 9.38 14.97 8.72
N LYS A 135 10.69 14.80 8.99
CA LYS A 135 11.69 15.87 8.89
C LYS A 135 11.81 16.45 7.48
N GLN A 136 11.51 15.67 6.44
CA GLN A 136 11.54 16.14 5.05
C GLN A 136 10.30 16.99 4.69
N ARG A 137 9.20 16.87 5.45
CA ARG A 137 7.95 17.64 5.24
C ARG A 137 8.01 19.08 5.79
N GLY A 138 9.09 19.46 6.46
CA GLY A 138 9.31 20.81 7.00
C GLY A 138 9.06 20.96 8.50
N VAL A 139 9.02 22.21 8.99
CA VAL A 139 9.02 22.57 10.43
C VAL A 139 7.62 22.73 11.04
N GLY A 140 6.55 22.61 10.23
CA GLY A 140 5.17 22.79 10.71
C GLY A 140 4.56 21.56 11.40
N PRO A 141 3.25 21.59 11.71
CA PRO A 141 2.52 20.49 12.35
C PRO A 141 2.34 19.29 11.41
N THR A 142 3.44 18.60 11.13
CA THR A 142 3.53 17.49 10.17
C THR A 142 2.82 16.21 10.62
N GLY A 143 2.29 16.18 11.84
CA GLY A 143 1.33 15.16 12.31
C GLY A 143 -0.13 15.48 11.98
N ASN A 144 -0.43 16.67 11.44
CA ASN A 144 -1.77 17.06 11.01
C ASN A 144 -2.01 16.76 9.52
N PRO A 145 -3.08 16.02 9.17
CA PRO A 145 -3.33 15.63 7.78
C PRO A 145 -3.69 16.81 6.86
N PHE A 146 -4.42 17.83 7.35
CA PHE A 146 -4.74 19.02 6.56
C PHE A 146 -3.51 19.88 6.29
N TYR A 147 -2.64 20.03 7.30
CA TYR A 147 -1.36 20.69 7.11
C TYR A 147 -0.51 19.95 6.08
N ASN A 148 -0.43 18.62 6.18
CA ASN A 148 0.31 17.82 5.19
C ASN A 148 -0.26 17.98 3.78
N PHE A 149 -1.58 17.95 3.63
CA PHE A 149 -2.24 18.14 2.34
C PHE A 149 -1.89 19.48 1.68
N LEU A 150 -1.89 20.56 2.45
CA LEU A 150 -1.66 21.92 1.94
C LEU A 150 -0.19 22.28 1.83
N PHE A 151 0.62 21.90 2.81
CA PHE A 151 1.97 22.42 3.03
C PHE A 151 3.05 21.36 3.19
N GLY A 152 2.71 20.17 3.72
CA GLY A 152 3.67 19.08 3.94
C GLY A 152 3.91 18.17 2.72
N THR A 153 3.21 18.42 1.61
CA THR A 153 3.37 17.71 0.34
C THR A 153 4.01 18.62 -0.71
N PRO A 154 4.91 18.09 -1.58
CA PRO A 154 5.58 18.92 -2.59
C PRO A 154 4.59 19.68 -3.48
N SER A 155 4.92 20.92 -3.84
CA SER A 155 4.03 21.80 -4.62
C SER A 155 3.60 21.20 -5.97
N HIS A 156 4.46 20.41 -6.60
CA HIS A 156 4.22 19.75 -7.88
C HIS A 156 3.35 18.48 -7.78
N ALA A 157 3.04 17.99 -6.58
CA ALA A 157 2.20 16.81 -6.40
C ALA A 157 0.76 17.09 -6.87
N THR A 158 0.23 16.17 -7.67
CA THR A 158 -1.17 16.13 -8.12
C THR A 158 -2.12 15.97 -6.93
N LEU A 159 -3.42 16.26 -7.16
CA LEU A 159 -4.45 16.04 -6.15
C LEU A 159 -4.46 14.58 -5.65
N PHE A 160 -4.36 13.62 -6.57
CA PHE A 160 -4.31 12.20 -6.23
C PHE A 160 -3.11 11.86 -5.34
N GLU A 161 -1.91 12.31 -5.70
CA GLU A 161 -0.68 12.07 -4.91
C GLU A 161 -0.78 12.67 -3.51
N ARG A 162 -1.34 13.89 -3.40
CA ARG A 162 -1.58 14.55 -2.11
C ARG A 162 -2.53 13.75 -1.24
N LEU A 163 -3.69 13.33 -1.79
CA LEU A 163 -4.67 12.50 -1.09
C LEU A 163 -4.05 11.18 -0.63
N LYS A 164 -3.26 10.53 -1.50
CA LYS A 164 -2.59 9.28 -1.15
C LYS A 164 -1.64 9.46 0.02
N LEU A 165 -0.77 10.45 0.02
CA LEU A 165 0.16 10.68 1.14
C LEU A 165 -0.56 10.84 2.47
N ILE A 166 -1.61 11.66 2.54
CA ILE A 166 -2.33 11.91 3.80
C ILE A 166 -3.21 10.73 4.25
N SER A 167 -3.65 9.88 3.31
CA SER A 167 -4.50 8.71 3.61
C SER A 167 -3.74 7.54 4.22
N ILE A 168 -2.42 7.49 4.05
CA ILE A 168 -1.57 6.38 4.52
C ILE A 168 -1.10 6.61 5.96
N ASP A 169 -0.88 7.87 6.34
CA ASP A 169 -0.34 8.25 7.66
C ASP A 169 -1.09 7.58 8.83
N PRO A 170 -2.44 7.51 8.89
CA PRO A 170 -3.16 6.85 10.01
C PRO A 170 -2.84 5.39 10.17
N GLY A 171 -2.74 4.67 9.05
CA GLY A 171 -2.39 3.25 9.07
C GLY A 171 -0.99 3.05 9.62
N LEU A 172 -0.04 3.92 9.24
CA LEU A 172 1.33 3.83 9.75
C LEU A 172 1.41 4.22 11.24
N THR A 173 0.78 5.32 11.66
CA THR A 173 0.86 5.76 13.06
C THR A 173 0.24 4.74 14.00
N SER A 174 -0.85 4.09 13.59
CA SER A 174 -1.42 2.93 14.29
C SER A 174 -0.41 1.78 14.40
N ILE A 175 0.25 1.36 13.31
CA ILE A 175 1.25 0.29 13.36
C ILE A 175 2.38 0.64 14.33
N ILE A 176 2.90 1.86 14.25
CA ILE A 176 3.99 2.31 15.11
C ILE A 176 3.59 2.30 16.58
N PHE A 177 2.40 2.81 16.91
CA PHE A 177 1.89 2.80 18.28
C PHE A 177 1.88 1.38 18.84
N HIS A 178 1.25 0.44 18.12
CA HIS A 178 1.17 -0.96 18.56
C HIS A 178 2.53 -1.65 18.68
N ARG A 179 3.49 -1.29 17.82
CA ARG A 179 4.88 -1.79 17.86
C ARG A 179 5.64 -1.31 19.09
N VAL A 180 5.60 -0.01 19.37
CA VAL A 180 6.27 0.60 20.54
C VAL A 180 5.70 0.06 21.86
N MET A 181 4.43 -0.33 21.87
CA MET A 181 3.80 -0.95 23.04
C MET A 181 4.15 -2.43 23.23
N GLU A 182 4.83 -3.07 22.28
CA GLU A 182 5.25 -4.48 22.36
C GLU A 182 4.07 -5.39 22.78
N ALA A 183 4.31 -6.37 23.68
CA ALA A 183 3.28 -7.22 24.27
C ALA A 183 2.49 -6.57 25.43
N LYS A 184 2.79 -5.33 25.83
CA LYS A 184 2.15 -4.69 26.98
C LYS A 184 0.70 -4.33 26.66
N PRO A 185 -0.22 -4.41 27.65
CA PRO A 185 -1.57 -3.85 27.51
C PRO A 185 -1.50 -2.37 27.15
N GLU A 186 -2.37 -1.92 26.26
CA GLU A 186 -2.43 -0.53 25.81
C GLU A 186 -3.49 0.21 26.59
N THR A 187 -3.16 1.41 27.08
CA THR A 187 -4.09 2.29 27.79
C THR A 187 -4.32 3.58 27.02
N GLN A 188 -5.42 4.28 27.33
CA GLN A 188 -5.68 5.60 26.76
C GLN A 188 -4.55 6.59 27.06
N ALA A 189 -3.93 6.51 28.26
CA ALA A 189 -2.81 7.37 28.61
C ALA A 189 -1.57 7.11 27.74
N ASP A 190 -1.32 5.86 27.33
CA ASP A 190 -0.23 5.53 26.41
C ASP A 190 -0.49 6.15 25.03
N LEU A 191 -1.74 6.05 24.54
CA LEU A 191 -2.16 6.65 23.29
C LEU A 191 -2.04 8.18 23.33
N ASP A 192 -2.54 8.82 24.39
CA ASP A 192 -2.47 10.28 24.54
C ASP A 192 -1.01 10.76 24.57
N ASN A 193 -0.13 10.03 25.27
CA ASN A 193 1.30 10.31 25.27
C ASN A 193 1.91 10.17 23.87
N PHE A 194 1.58 9.09 23.15
CA PHE A 194 2.06 8.88 21.78
C PHE A 194 1.59 9.97 20.82
N VAL A 195 0.31 10.35 20.88
CA VAL A 195 -0.29 11.43 20.09
C VAL A 195 0.40 12.75 20.36
N ASN A 196 0.63 13.09 21.63
CA ASN A 196 1.29 14.33 22.03
C ASN A 196 2.76 14.37 21.59
N GLN A 197 3.52 13.29 21.80
CA GLN A 197 4.93 13.19 21.38
C GLN A 197 5.09 13.30 19.86
N ASN A 198 4.09 12.84 19.10
CA ASN A 198 4.13 12.86 17.64
C ASN A 198 3.38 14.03 17.00
N HIS A 199 2.77 14.90 17.81
CA HIS A 199 1.93 16.02 17.35
C HIS A 199 0.83 15.57 16.37
N LEU A 200 0.23 14.41 16.63
CA LEU A 200 -0.82 13.85 15.79
C LEU A 200 -2.15 14.58 16.02
N SER A 201 -2.95 14.73 14.97
CA SER A 201 -4.28 15.34 15.07
C SER A 201 -5.22 14.84 13.98
N GLY A 202 -6.53 15.06 14.16
CA GLY A 202 -7.56 14.51 13.28
C GLY A 202 -7.46 12.99 13.20
N TRP A 203 -7.63 12.43 12.01
CA TRP A 203 -7.58 10.98 11.82
C TRP A 203 -6.19 10.36 12.02
N ASN A 204 -5.11 11.15 12.12
CA ASN A 204 -3.79 10.60 12.45
C ASN A 204 -3.67 10.22 13.93
N ALA A 205 -4.52 10.80 14.79
CA ALA A 205 -4.61 10.53 16.22
C ALA A 205 -5.71 9.49 16.56
N ASP A 206 -6.56 9.14 15.59
CA ASP A 206 -7.64 8.16 15.73
C ASP A 206 -7.07 6.73 15.62
N ILE A 207 -6.43 6.27 16.70
CA ILE A 207 -5.82 4.95 16.79
C ILE A 207 -6.64 4.10 17.77
N GLU A 208 -7.18 3.00 17.28
CA GLU A 208 -7.90 2.03 18.09
C GLU A 208 -6.91 1.22 18.96
N LEU A 209 -7.15 1.13 20.28
CA LEU A 209 -6.35 0.29 21.17
C LEU A 209 -6.52 -1.20 20.82
N ALA A 210 -5.44 -1.97 20.93
CA ALA A 210 -5.45 -3.38 20.61
C ALA A 210 -6.36 -4.18 21.54
N ASN A 211 -7.43 -4.74 20.98
CA ASN A 211 -8.30 -5.71 21.64
C ASN A 211 -8.16 -7.07 20.95
N PHE A 212 -7.59 -8.04 21.66
CA PHE A 212 -7.31 -9.38 21.13
C PHE A 212 -8.57 -10.26 21.01
N ASP A 213 -9.64 -9.92 21.73
CA ASP A 213 -10.90 -10.67 21.74
C ASP A 213 -11.93 -10.11 20.75
N ALA A 214 -11.63 -8.97 20.13
CA ALA A 214 -12.53 -8.31 19.19
C ALA A 214 -12.14 -8.57 17.73
N VAL A 215 -13.17 -8.64 16.88
CA VAL A 215 -13.05 -8.57 15.43
C VAL A 215 -13.77 -7.33 14.93
N SER A 216 -13.17 -6.62 13.98
CA SER A 216 -13.71 -5.36 13.46
C SER A 216 -13.77 -5.36 11.94
N THR A 217 -14.79 -4.71 11.37
CA THR A 217 -14.88 -4.43 9.93
C THR A 217 -14.41 -3.02 9.56
N SER A 218 -13.75 -2.30 10.49
CA SER A 218 -13.30 -0.91 10.31
C SER A 218 -12.32 -0.72 9.15
N THR A 219 -11.66 -1.78 8.68
CA THR A 219 -10.81 -1.75 7.48
C THR A 219 -11.61 -1.57 6.20
N LEU A 220 -12.90 -1.97 6.16
CA LEU A 220 -13.69 -1.97 4.93
C LEU A 220 -13.85 -0.57 4.31
N PRO A 221 -14.29 0.45 5.06
CA PRO A 221 -14.42 1.81 4.54
C PRO A 221 -13.13 2.39 3.95
N ALA A 222 -12.02 2.31 4.68
CA ALA A 222 -10.74 2.89 4.25
C ALA A 222 -10.23 2.24 2.95
N MET A 223 -10.35 0.91 2.83
CA MET A 223 -10.05 0.20 1.59
C MET A 223 -11.01 0.56 0.46
N GLY A 224 -12.30 0.78 0.78
CA GLY A 224 -13.31 1.28 -0.15
C GLY A 224 -12.94 2.62 -0.78
N VAL A 225 -12.51 3.60 0.03
CA VAL A 225 -12.04 4.90 -0.46
C VAL A 225 -10.76 4.73 -1.28
N ASN A 226 -9.79 3.94 -0.81
CA ASN A 226 -8.53 3.74 -1.53
C ASN A 226 -8.75 3.15 -2.94
N ILE A 227 -9.68 2.21 -3.08
CA ILE A 227 -10.06 1.65 -4.37
C ILE A 227 -10.89 2.65 -5.19
N LEU A 228 -11.84 3.36 -4.60
CA LEU A 228 -12.63 4.37 -5.30
C LEU A 228 -11.75 5.43 -5.99
N GLU A 229 -10.73 5.93 -5.30
CA GLU A 229 -9.77 6.91 -5.86
C GLU A 229 -9.04 6.35 -7.09
N ALA A 230 -8.56 5.11 -7.03
CA ALA A 230 -7.84 4.48 -8.14
C ALA A 230 -8.77 4.13 -9.31
N VAL A 231 -9.99 3.65 -9.02
CA VAL A 231 -11.03 3.36 -10.02
C VAL A 231 -11.42 4.64 -10.76
N TRP A 232 -11.57 5.76 -10.05
CA TRP A 232 -11.85 7.06 -10.66
C TRP A 232 -10.72 7.45 -11.63
N GLU A 233 -9.47 7.44 -11.18
CA GLU A 233 -8.30 7.79 -12.01
C GLU A 233 -8.17 6.87 -13.24
N ASP A 234 -8.33 5.55 -13.09
CA ASP A 234 -8.34 4.59 -14.21
C ASP A 234 -9.45 4.90 -15.25
N SER A 235 -10.55 5.50 -14.81
CA SER A 235 -11.74 5.74 -15.64
C SER A 235 -11.72 7.10 -16.34
N THR A 236 -11.02 8.08 -15.77
CA THR A 236 -11.01 9.47 -16.26
C THR A 236 -9.65 9.93 -16.76
N GLY A 237 -8.57 9.27 -16.33
CA GLY A 237 -7.19 9.61 -16.67
C GLY A 237 -6.78 9.19 -18.09
N ASN A 238 -5.49 9.37 -18.37
CA ASN A 238 -4.90 9.19 -19.70
C ASN A 238 -5.06 7.76 -20.25
N ASN A 239 -5.12 6.76 -19.36
CA ASN A 239 -5.16 5.34 -19.73
C ASN A 239 -6.56 4.73 -19.77
N LYS A 240 -7.62 5.55 -19.71
CA LYS A 240 -9.01 5.06 -19.73
C LYS A 240 -9.29 4.13 -20.92
N ASN A 241 -8.70 4.44 -22.08
CA ASN A 241 -8.91 3.71 -23.34
C ASN A 241 -7.90 2.57 -23.56
N THR A 242 -6.84 2.49 -22.74
CA THR A 242 -5.78 1.46 -22.83
C THR A 242 -5.97 0.35 -21.80
N GLY A 243 -7.20 0.15 -21.32
CA GLY A 243 -7.54 -0.88 -20.32
C GLY A 243 -8.05 -0.33 -19.00
N GLY A 244 -7.94 0.99 -18.77
CA GLY A 244 -8.29 1.64 -17.50
C GLY A 244 -9.73 1.36 -17.07
N ILE A 245 -10.71 1.51 -17.96
CA ILE A 245 -12.12 1.21 -17.62
C ILE A 245 -12.32 -0.26 -17.21
N LEU A 246 -11.61 -1.20 -17.85
CA LEU A 246 -11.71 -2.63 -17.51
C LEU A 246 -11.06 -2.91 -16.15
N ASN A 247 -9.94 -2.26 -15.86
CA ASN A 247 -9.29 -2.36 -14.55
C ASN A 247 -10.13 -1.70 -13.44
N ALA A 248 -10.77 -0.57 -13.72
CA ALA A 248 -11.71 0.10 -12.82
C ALA A 248 -12.90 -0.82 -12.46
N GLN A 249 -13.45 -1.53 -13.45
CA GLN A 249 -14.48 -2.55 -13.21
C GLN A 249 -13.98 -3.66 -12.27
N ALA A 250 -12.75 -4.16 -12.48
CA ALA A 250 -12.14 -5.16 -11.58
C ALA A 250 -12.01 -4.65 -10.13
N GLY A 251 -11.59 -3.39 -9.95
CA GLY A 251 -11.50 -2.74 -8.65
C GLY A 251 -12.83 -2.70 -7.89
N LEU A 252 -13.93 -2.39 -8.60
CA LEU A 252 -15.25 -2.43 -7.98
C LEU A 252 -15.75 -3.84 -7.70
N GLY A 253 -15.33 -4.83 -8.49
CA GLY A 253 -15.54 -6.24 -8.17
C GLY A 253 -14.82 -6.66 -6.89
N LEU A 254 -13.57 -6.22 -6.68
CA LEU A 254 -12.84 -6.44 -5.44
C LEU A 254 -13.59 -5.89 -4.22
N ILE A 255 -14.10 -4.64 -4.28
CA ILE A 255 -14.90 -4.10 -3.19
C ILE A 255 -16.22 -4.85 -3.00
N GLY A 256 -16.90 -5.22 -4.09
CA GLY A 256 -18.12 -6.02 -4.02
C GLY A 256 -17.92 -7.32 -3.23
N ILE A 257 -16.82 -8.05 -3.50
CA ILE A 257 -16.45 -9.26 -2.75
C ILE A 257 -16.19 -8.93 -1.28
N MET A 258 -15.43 -7.88 -1.01
CA MET A 258 -15.05 -7.46 0.34
C MET A 258 -16.28 -7.13 1.21
N GLU A 259 -17.23 -6.38 0.64
CA GLU A 259 -18.48 -5.97 1.28
C GLU A 259 -19.50 -7.12 1.42
N GLU A 260 -19.44 -8.13 0.56
CA GLU A 260 -20.24 -9.35 0.68
C GLU A 260 -19.71 -10.29 1.75
N ARG A 261 -18.40 -10.55 1.73
CA ARG A 261 -17.74 -11.45 2.67
C ARG A 261 -17.63 -10.86 4.07
N GLY A 262 -17.66 -9.53 4.19
CA GLY A 262 -17.53 -8.84 5.47
C GLY A 262 -16.16 -9.09 6.11
N TYR A 263 -15.07 -8.96 5.34
CA TYR A 263 -13.73 -9.22 5.84
C TYR A 263 -13.42 -8.41 7.11
N THR A 264 -12.77 -9.09 8.06
CA THR A 264 -12.53 -8.57 9.41
C THR A 264 -11.05 -8.37 9.69
N THR A 265 -10.78 -7.53 10.67
CA THR A 265 -9.47 -7.32 11.27
C THR A 265 -9.47 -7.76 12.72
N SER A 266 -8.37 -8.32 13.20
CA SER A 266 -8.15 -8.64 14.62
C SER A 266 -6.68 -8.44 14.99
N PHE A 267 -6.39 -8.28 16.27
CA PHE A 267 -5.02 -8.17 16.76
C PHE A 267 -4.45 -9.53 17.16
N LYS A 268 -3.14 -9.70 16.94
CA LYS A 268 -2.40 -10.89 17.36
C LYS A 268 -0.98 -10.51 17.77
N LEU A 269 -0.42 -11.24 18.73
CA LEU A 269 1.03 -11.20 18.99
C LEU A 269 1.77 -12.08 17.97
N ALA A 270 2.80 -11.53 17.36
CA ALA A 270 3.69 -12.25 16.46
C ALA A 270 5.15 -11.96 16.80
N GLU A 271 6.01 -12.96 16.63
CA GLU A 271 7.47 -12.77 16.74
C GLU A 271 8.07 -12.34 15.42
N THR A 272 7.48 -12.74 14.30
CA THR A 272 7.98 -12.43 12.96
C THR A 272 6.86 -12.24 11.96
N ILE A 273 7.09 -11.39 10.96
CA ILE A 273 6.25 -11.22 9.78
C ILE A 273 7.17 -11.34 8.56
N LEU A 274 7.05 -12.47 7.86
CA LEU A 274 7.86 -12.81 6.69
C LEU A 274 6.96 -13.14 5.50
N PRO A 275 7.47 -13.05 4.27
CA PRO A 275 6.77 -13.58 3.11
C PRO A 275 6.50 -15.07 3.27
N LYS A 276 5.43 -15.54 2.66
CA LYS A 276 5.09 -16.96 2.62
C LYS A 276 6.25 -17.77 2.03
N GLY A 277 6.69 -18.78 2.79
CA GLY A 277 7.78 -19.68 2.41
C GLY A 277 9.18 -19.17 2.74
N ALA A 278 9.33 -17.93 3.19
CA ALA A 278 10.59 -17.43 3.73
C ALA A 278 10.72 -17.83 5.21
N THR A 279 11.96 -18.06 5.63
CA THR A 279 12.32 -18.44 7.00
C THR A 279 13.47 -17.58 7.54
N LEU A 280 13.70 -17.68 8.85
CA LEU A 280 14.94 -17.22 9.48
C LEU A 280 15.90 -18.38 9.70
N ALA A 281 17.19 -18.14 9.51
CA ALA A 281 18.25 -19.03 9.95
C ALA A 281 18.42 -18.94 11.49
N SER A 282 19.23 -19.83 12.06
CA SER A 282 19.48 -19.88 13.51
C SER A 282 20.11 -18.60 14.08
N ASP A 283 20.81 -17.84 13.24
CA ASP A 283 21.43 -16.55 13.58
C ASP A 283 20.52 -15.35 13.25
N LEU A 284 19.23 -15.61 12.99
CA LEU A 284 18.20 -14.65 12.55
C LEU A 284 18.42 -14.09 11.13
N GLY A 285 19.31 -14.69 10.34
CA GLY A 285 19.51 -14.32 8.93
C GLY A 285 18.24 -14.58 8.10
N TYR A 286 17.83 -13.59 7.32
CA TYR A 286 16.66 -13.68 6.46
C TYR A 286 16.94 -14.53 5.22
N SER A 287 16.19 -15.60 5.00
CA SER A 287 16.42 -16.55 3.90
C SER A 287 16.44 -15.93 2.49
N LEU A 288 15.77 -14.80 2.25
CA LEU A 288 15.79 -14.13 0.93
C LEU A 288 16.97 -13.15 0.77
N ILE A 289 17.54 -12.66 1.87
CA ILE A 289 18.65 -11.71 1.93
C ILE A 289 19.48 -12.07 3.17
N SER A 290 20.41 -13.02 3.04
CA SER A 290 21.10 -13.64 4.18
C SER A 290 21.88 -12.65 5.05
N GLU A 291 22.33 -11.54 4.46
CA GLU A 291 23.06 -10.47 5.14
C GLU A 291 22.18 -9.59 6.02
N LEU A 292 20.84 -9.70 5.90
CA LEU A 292 19.90 -8.99 6.76
C LEU A 292 19.49 -9.90 7.92
N LYS A 293 19.72 -9.42 9.14
CA LYS A 293 19.18 -10.05 10.35
C LYS A 293 17.84 -9.42 10.71
N VAL A 294 16.90 -10.26 11.15
CA VAL A 294 15.53 -9.84 11.45
C VAL A 294 15.27 -9.94 12.94
N ASP A 295 14.77 -8.87 13.52
CA ASP A 295 14.31 -8.81 14.91
C ASP A 295 13.11 -9.76 15.11
N ASN A 296 13.23 -10.69 16.07
CA ASN A 296 12.19 -11.66 16.41
C ASN A 296 11.46 -11.34 17.73
N SER A 297 11.58 -10.12 18.24
CA SER A 297 10.85 -9.65 19.41
C SER A 297 9.34 -9.67 19.19
N VAL A 298 8.59 -9.93 20.26
CA VAL A 298 7.13 -10.01 20.21
C VAL A 298 6.52 -8.63 19.95
N LYS A 299 5.59 -8.58 18.99
CA LYS A 299 4.87 -7.37 18.60
C LYS A 299 3.39 -7.61 18.29
N LYS A 300 2.58 -6.56 18.45
CA LYS A 300 1.14 -6.59 18.10
C LYS A 300 0.91 -6.28 16.64
N VAL A 301 0.32 -7.22 15.92
CA VAL A 301 0.04 -7.15 14.49
C VAL A 301 -1.46 -7.04 14.27
N SER A 302 -1.88 -6.14 13.38
CA SER A 302 -3.25 -6.00 12.91
C SER A 302 -3.46 -6.95 11.72
N GLN A 303 -4.03 -8.12 11.99
CA GLN A 303 -4.28 -9.12 10.96
C GLN A 303 -5.57 -8.81 10.21
N PHE A 304 -5.50 -8.77 8.88
CA PHE A 304 -6.63 -8.58 7.99
C PHE A 304 -7.01 -9.90 7.32
N HIS A 305 -8.11 -10.49 7.76
CA HIS A 305 -8.55 -11.82 7.34
C HIS A 305 -9.23 -11.75 5.97
N ILE A 306 -8.47 -12.02 4.92
CA ILE A 306 -8.90 -11.97 3.52
C ILE A 306 -8.60 -13.26 2.77
N ASP A 307 -9.39 -13.53 1.74
CA ASP A 307 -9.15 -14.66 0.84
C ASP A 307 -7.90 -14.41 -0.01
N LYS A 308 -7.04 -15.43 -0.17
CA LYS A 308 -5.81 -15.32 -0.98
C LYS A 308 -6.11 -14.92 -2.44
N GLN A 309 -7.17 -15.45 -3.05
CA GLN A 309 -7.52 -15.07 -4.43
C GLN A 309 -7.85 -13.58 -4.55
N TRP A 310 -8.50 -13.00 -3.54
CA TRP A 310 -8.79 -11.57 -3.50
C TRP A 310 -7.49 -10.75 -3.42
N MET A 311 -6.54 -11.16 -2.56
CA MET A 311 -5.23 -10.52 -2.43
C MET A 311 -4.43 -10.58 -3.74
N ASP A 312 -4.43 -11.74 -4.40
CA ASP A 312 -3.70 -11.93 -5.66
C ASP A 312 -4.29 -11.05 -6.78
N LEU A 313 -5.63 -10.99 -6.90
CA LEU A 313 -6.29 -10.08 -7.84
C LEU A 313 -6.01 -8.61 -7.49
N TYR A 314 -6.05 -8.24 -6.20
CA TYR A 314 -5.73 -6.90 -5.75
C TYR A 314 -4.31 -6.48 -6.14
N ASN A 315 -3.32 -7.35 -5.94
CA ASN A 315 -1.94 -7.10 -6.34
C ASN A 315 -1.83 -6.86 -7.86
N SER A 316 -2.46 -7.70 -8.68
CA SER A 316 -2.49 -7.54 -10.14
C SER A 316 -3.19 -6.24 -10.58
N TRP A 317 -4.33 -5.93 -9.96
CA TRP A 317 -5.11 -4.71 -10.22
C TRP A 317 -4.33 -3.44 -9.84
N ASN A 318 -3.67 -3.43 -8.69
CA ASN A 318 -2.90 -2.27 -8.23
C ASN A 318 -1.61 -2.12 -9.04
N LEU A 319 -0.97 -3.22 -9.48
CA LEU A 319 0.19 -3.18 -10.37
C LEU A 319 -0.15 -2.53 -11.71
N TYR A 320 -1.28 -2.92 -12.31
CA TYR A 320 -1.78 -2.24 -13.50
C TYR A 320 -1.94 -0.74 -13.26
N PHE A 321 -2.65 -0.38 -12.19
CA PHE A 321 -2.97 1.01 -11.88
C PHE A 321 -1.71 1.87 -11.74
N VAL A 322 -0.71 1.37 -11.01
CA VAL A 322 0.55 2.07 -10.77
C VAL A 322 1.33 2.26 -12.08
N ILE A 323 1.49 1.18 -12.87
CA ILE A 323 2.25 1.21 -14.13
C ILE A 323 1.57 2.14 -15.14
N ALA A 324 0.25 2.13 -15.20
CA ALA A 324 -0.50 2.95 -16.14
C ALA A 324 -0.46 4.44 -15.74
N ASN A 325 -0.78 4.77 -14.48
CA ASN A 325 -1.15 6.14 -14.11
C ASN A 325 -0.15 6.89 -13.24
N ILE A 326 0.81 6.20 -12.60
CA ILE A 326 1.75 6.85 -11.67
C ILE A 326 3.16 6.82 -12.25
N ASP A 327 3.73 5.62 -12.33
CA ASP A 327 5.12 5.41 -12.68
C ASP A 327 5.34 3.94 -13.06
N SER A 328 6.22 3.70 -14.02
CA SER A 328 6.50 2.37 -14.56
C SER A 328 7.77 1.73 -13.98
N VAL A 329 8.59 2.48 -13.23
CA VAL A 329 9.91 1.99 -12.79
C VAL A 329 10.05 1.80 -11.29
N PHE A 330 9.78 2.83 -10.51
CA PHE A 330 10.00 2.90 -9.07
C PHE A 330 8.78 2.41 -8.28
N VAL A 331 7.62 3.05 -8.47
CA VAL A 331 6.42 2.81 -7.66
C VAL A 331 5.87 1.39 -7.78
N PRO A 332 5.95 0.68 -8.93
CA PRO A 332 5.49 -0.70 -9.03
C PRO A 332 6.20 -1.65 -8.05
N LEU A 333 7.45 -1.36 -7.65
CA LEU A 333 8.23 -2.22 -6.76
C LEU A 333 7.57 -2.41 -5.40
N LYS A 334 6.77 -1.43 -4.95
CA LYS A 334 5.95 -1.53 -3.73
C LYS A 334 4.99 -2.72 -3.73
N LEU A 335 4.71 -3.29 -4.88
CA LEU A 335 3.81 -4.43 -5.04
C LEU A 335 4.53 -5.70 -5.51
N LEU A 336 5.79 -5.62 -5.92
CA LEU A 336 6.59 -6.77 -6.37
C LEU A 336 7.54 -7.31 -5.29
N MET A 337 7.75 -6.55 -4.21
CA MET A 337 8.48 -7.02 -3.05
C MET A 337 7.83 -8.29 -2.47
N PRO A 338 8.61 -9.36 -2.20
CA PRO A 338 8.08 -10.59 -1.63
C PRO A 338 7.24 -10.39 -0.37
N SER A 339 7.63 -9.44 0.49
CA SER A 339 6.90 -9.09 1.71
C SER A 339 5.46 -8.66 1.45
N VAL A 340 5.16 -8.06 0.29
CA VAL A 340 3.81 -7.67 -0.13
C VAL A 340 3.19 -8.70 -1.07
N PHE A 341 3.91 -9.06 -2.13
CA PHE A 341 3.37 -9.85 -3.23
C PHE A 341 3.10 -11.30 -2.84
N SER A 342 3.96 -11.84 -1.99
CA SER A 342 3.88 -13.20 -1.43
C SER A 342 3.58 -13.17 0.07
N ALA A 343 2.91 -12.12 0.56
CA ALA A 343 2.50 -12.03 1.96
C ALA A 343 1.59 -13.19 2.37
N GLU A 344 1.62 -13.57 3.64
CA GLU A 344 0.46 -14.24 4.21
C GLU A 344 -0.74 -13.30 4.17
N SER A 345 -1.88 -13.78 3.67
CA SER A 345 -3.09 -12.97 3.49
C SER A 345 -3.47 -12.16 4.74
N ALA A 346 -3.35 -12.74 5.93
CA ALA A 346 -3.59 -12.10 7.21
C ALA A 346 -2.69 -10.88 7.46
N ASN A 347 -1.43 -10.89 7.02
CA ASN A 347 -0.46 -9.82 7.27
C ASN A 347 -0.40 -8.80 6.12
N TYR A 348 -1.14 -9.05 5.03
CA TYR A 348 -1.06 -8.27 3.79
C TYR A 348 -1.32 -6.78 3.97
N LYS A 349 -2.37 -6.41 4.73
CA LYS A 349 -2.73 -5.00 4.97
C LYS A 349 -1.57 -4.24 5.60
N GLU A 350 -1.02 -4.77 6.69
CA GLU A 350 -0.01 -4.09 7.49
C GLU A 350 1.27 -3.87 6.68
N ILE A 351 1.79 -4.93 6.06
CA ILE A 351 2.99 -4.83 5.22
C ILE A 351 2.77 -3.86 4.05
N ARG A 352 1.60 -3.93 3.42
CA ARG A 352 1.25 -3.00 2.34
C ARG A 352 1.21 -1.55 2.80
N VAL A 353 0.72 -1.25 4.00
CA VAL A 353 0.74 0.11 4.56
C VAL A 353 2.17 0.60 4.78
N LEU A 354 3.04 -0.22 5.39
CA LEU A 354 4.46 0.11 5.61
C LEU A 354 5.17 0.42 4.30
N THR A 355 5.05 -0.49 3.34
CA THR A 355 5.62 -0.35 2.01
C THR A 355 5.07 0.85 1.24
N LEU A 356 3.74 1.05 1.27
CA LEU A 356 3.11 2.16 0.57
C LEU A 356 3.55 3.50 1.16
N PHE A 357 3.65 3.61 2.49
CA PHE A 357 4.20 4.80 3.14
C PHE A 357 5.63 5.06 2.70
N LEU A 358 6.50 4.05 2.77
CA LEU A 358 7.91 4.18 2.38
C LEU A 358 8.03 4.65 0.93
N VAL A 359 7.45 3.90 0.00
CA VAL A 359 7.63 4.14 -1.44
C VAL A 359 6.96 5.45 -1.87
N ALA A 360 5.75 5.77 -1.37
CA ALA A 360 5.08 7.00 -1.75
C ALA A 360 5.83 8.26 -1.27
N ASN A 361 6.34 8.25 -0.04
CA ASN A 361 7.10 9.38 0.48
C ASN A 361 8.47 9.50 -0.19
N LEU A 362 9.16 8.38 -0.48
CA LEU A 362 10.40 8.41 -1.25
C LEU A 362 10.15 8.95 -2.67
N PHE A 363 9.11 8.45 -3.35
CA PHE A 363 8.77 8.85 -4.71
C PHE A 363 8.58 10.38 -4.83
N LEU A 364 7.75 10.95 -3.93
CA LEU A 364 7.36 12.36 -3.96
C LEU A 364 8.42 13.29 -3.37
N ASN A 365 8.98 12.97 -2.21
CA ASN A 365 9.91 13.89 -1.53
C ASN A 365 11.28 13.92 -2.20
N GLN A 366 11.72 12.81 -2.80
CA GLN A 366 13.03 12.71 -3.46
C GLN A 366 12.95 12.98 -4.97
N GLN A 367 11.77 13.40 -5.46
CA GLN A 367 11.53 13.74 -6.88
C GLN A 367 12.06 12.66 -7.82
N THR A 368 11.80 11.39 -7.48
CA THR A 368 12.39 10.26 -8.22
C THR A 368 12.03 10.30 -9.71
N ALA A 369 10.85 10.80 -10.08
CA ALA A 369 10.42 10.97 -11.46
C ALA A 369 11.33 11.87 -12.32
N THR A 370 12.06 12.83 -11.71
CA THR A 370 13.00 13.72 -12.43
C THR A 370 14.46 13.31 -12.23
N ASN A 371 14.73 12.30 -11.41
CA ASN A 371 16.07 11.83 -11.14
C ASN A 371 16.53 10.87 -12.25
N PRO A 372 17.68 11.12 -12.92
CA PRO A 372 18.18 10.27 -14.01
C PRO A 372 18.40 8.81 -13.63
N LEU A 373 18.58 8.50 -12.34
CA LEU A 373 18.72 7.13 -11.85
C LEU A 373 17.42 6.31 -12.01
N PHE A 374 16.26 6.98 -11.94
CA PHE A 374 14.94 6.35 -12.04
C PHE A 374 14.19 6.72 -13.31
N SER A 375 14.71 7.66 -14.12
CA SER A 375 14.08 8.06 -15.37
C SER A 375 14.02 6.88 -16.33
N ASN A 376 12.80 6.47 -16.70
CA ASN A 376 12.59 5.46 -17.72
C ASN A 376 12.54 6.12 -19.11
N ASN A 377 13.60 5.98 -19.89
CA ASN A 377 13.55 6.35 -21.31
C ASN A 377 13.04 5.20 -22.19
N TYR A 378 12.75 4.05 -21.60
CA TYR A 378 12.36 2.85 -22.31
C TYR A 378 10.84 2.64 -22.26
N SER A 379 10.25 2.41 -23.44
CA SER A 379 8.85 2.03 -23.58
C SER A 379 8.74 0.80 -24.47
N PHE A 380 7.93 -0.17 -24.04
CA PHE A 380 7.67 -1.37 -24.84
C PHE A 380 6.83 -1.01 -26.05
N GLN A 381 7.20 -1.54 -27.21
CA GLN A 381 6.50 -1.26 -28.48
C GLN A 381 5.01 -1.60 -28.40
N ASN A 382 4.67 -2.68 -27.70
CA ASN A 382 3.31 -3.18 -27.53
C ASN A 382 2.65 -2.79 -26.19
N GLY A 383 3.18 -1.78 -25.48
CA GLY A 383 2.74 -1.42 -24.13
C GLY A 383 1.23 -1.19 -24.00
N ALA A 384 0.61 -0.46 -24.93
CA ALA A 384 -0.83 -0.20 -24.92
C ALA A 384 -1.67 -1.48 -25.11
N ALA A 385 -1.21 -2.41 -25.95
CA ALA A 385 -1.89 -3.70 -26.15
C ALA A 385 -1.76 -4.61 -24.92
N ILE A 386 -0.59 -4.60 -24.27
CA ILE A 386 -0.33 -5.33 -23.02
C ILE A 386 -1.25 -4.81 -21.90
N LEU A 387 -1.30 -3.49 -21.70
CA LEU A 387 -2.19 -2.86 -20.71
C LEU A 387 -3.65 -3.19 -20.98
N LYS A 388 -4.11 -3.05 -22.23
CA LYS A 388 -5.49 -3.39 -22.59
C LYS A 388 -5.82 -4.83 -22.20
N LYS A 389 -4.91 -5.78 -22.50
CA LYS A 389 -5.12 -7.18 -22.14
C LYS A 389 -5.09 -7.42 -20.64
N TRP A 390 -4.23 -6.73 -19.91
CA TRP A 390 -4.17 -6.84 -18.46
C TRP A 390 -5.47 -6.39 -17.79
N GLY A 391 -6.04 -5.26 -18.24
CA GLY A 391 -7.35 -4.81 -17.79
C GLY A 391 -8.46 -5.84 -18.06
N GLU A 392 -8.46 -6.48 -19.23
CA GLU A 392 -9.40 -7.58 -19.55
C GLU A 392 -9.23 -8.78 -18.59
N ILE A 393 -7.99 -9.20 -18.34
CA ILE A 393 -7.67 -10.32 -17.43
C ILE A 393 -8.16 -10.01 -16.02
N ASN A 394 -7.84 -8.83 -15.49
CA ASN A 394 -8.25 -8.41 -14.15
C ASN A 394 -9.78 -8.38 -14.03
N LYS A 395 -10.50 -7.83 -15.03
CA LYS A 395 -11.97 -7.80 -15.03
C LYS A 395 -12.57 -9.20 -15.03
N ASN A 396 -12.06 -10.11 -15.87
CA ASN A 396 -12.58 -11.46 -15.97
C ASN A 396 -12.33 -12.25 -14.68
N HIS A 397 -11.14 -12.12 -14.09
CA HIS A 397 -10.85 -12.75 -12.81
C HIS A 397 -11.74 -12.17 -11.69
N ALA A 398 -12.00 -10.86 -11.66
CA ALA A 398 -12.94 -10.26 -10.72
C ALA A 398 -14.37 -10.84 -10.87
N GLN A 399 -14.83 -11.05 -12.10
CA GLN A 399 -16.11 -11.71 -12.39
C GLN A 399 -16.15 -13.14 -11.85
N GLU A 400 -15.09 -13.93 -12.06
CA GLU A 400 -14.99 -15.31 -11.56
C GLU A 400 -15.04 -15.35 -10.02
N LEU A 401 -14.30 -14.47 -9.35
CA LEU A 401 -14.31 -14.39 -7.89
C LEU A 401 -15.65 -13.92 -7.33
N LEU A 402 -16.33 -12.96 -7.98
CA LEU A 402 -17.69 -12.55 -7.60
C LEU A 402 -18.67 -13.73 -7.71
N GLN A 403 -18.59 -14.52 -8.77
CA GLN A 403 -19.44 -15.71 -8.93
C GLN A 403 -19.14 -16.76 -7.85
N GLN A 404 -17.86 -16.92 -7.49
CA GLN A 404 -17.44 -17.85 -6.45
C GLN A 404 -17.88 -17.42 -5.04
N PHE A 405 -17.73 -16.13 -4.71
CA PHE A 405 -17.89 -15.63 -3.34
C PHE A 405 -19.24 -14.95 -3.07
N CYS A 406 -19.99 -14.55 -4.10
CA CYS A 406 -21.21 -13.74 -3.99
C CYS A 406 -22.42 -14.39 -4.69
N ALA A 407 -22.61 -15.71 -4.51
CA ALA A 407 -23.57 -16.52 -5.27
C ALA A 407 -25.06 -16.06 -5.21
N LYS A 408 -25.46 -15.26 -4.21
CA LYS A 408 -26.86 -14.82 -4.03
C LYS A 408 -27.16 -13.42 -4.59
N GLU A 409 -26.13 -12.58 -4.78
CA GLU A 409 -26.25 -11.18 -5.26
C GLU A 409 -25.13 -10.84 -6.27
N CYS A 410 -24.80 -11.76 -7.18
CA CYS A 410 -23.66 -11.61 -8.08
C CYS A 410 -23.93 -10.54 -9.16
N LYS A 411 -23.65 -9.27 -8.83
CA LYS A 411 -23.54 -8.20 -9.82
C LYS A 411 -22.23 -8.35 -10.58
N GLU A 412 -22.29 -8.29 -11.90
CA GLU A 412 -21.08 -8.24 -12.73
C GLU A 412 -20.24 -6.98 -12.42
N PRO A 413 -18.90 -7.00 -12.58
CA PRO A 413 -18.03 -5.83 -12.42
C PRO A 413 -18.51 -4.60 -13.18
N LYS A 414 -19.06 -4.78 -14.39
CA LYS A 414 -19.63 -3.69 -15.20
C LYS A 414 -20.88 -3.09 -14.56
N ALA A 415 -21.74 -3.91 -13.96
CA ALA A 415 -22.93 -3.42 -13.26
C ALA A 415 -22.56 -2.63 -12.00
N LEU A 416 -21.56 -3.11 -11.24
CA LEU A 416 -21.00 -2.38 -10.10
C LEU A 416 -20.40 -1.04 -10.53
N TYR A 417 -19.66 -1.01 -11.63
CA TYR A 417 -19.15 0.23 -12.24
C TYR A 417 -20.24 1.23 -12.58
N ASN A 418 -21.27 0.79 -13.28
CA ASN A 418 -22.37 1.66 -13.66
C ASN A 418 -23.14 2.18 -12.43
N GLN A 419 -23.21 1.40 -11.35
CA GLN A 419 -23.84 1.81 -10.09
C GLN A 419 -23.01 2.86 -9.34
N VAL A 420 -21.68 2.71 -9.30
CA VAL A 420 -20.80 3.54 -8.46
C VAL A 420 -20.36 4.81 -9.18
N LEU A 421 -19.88 4.71 -10.42
CA LEU A 421 -19.35 5.84 -11.19
C LEU A 421 -20.25 6.21 -12.38
N GLY A 422 -20.88 5.24 -13.04
CA GLY A 422 -21.86 5.48 -14.10
C GLY A 422 -21.35 6.34 -15.26
N GLU A 423 -22.27 7.11 -15.86
CA GLU A 423 -21.98 8.02 -16.98
C GLU A 423 -21.30 9.33 -16.54
N HIS A 424 -21.36 9.65 -15.24
CA HIS A 424 -20.81 10.88 -14.67
C HIS A 424 -19.76 10.58 -13.58
N PRO A 425 -18.60 10.01 -13.95
CA PRO A 425 -17.61 9.50 -13.00
C PRO A 425 -17.08 10.57 -12.04
N ASN A 426 -16.85 11.81 -12.50
CA ASN A 426 -16.36 12.90 -11.65
C ASN A 426 -17.37 13.31 -10.57
N LEU A 427 -18.64 13.49 -10.94
CA LEU A 427 -19.70 13.86 -10.01
C LEU A 427 -19.92 12.75 -8.98
N ASN A 428 -20.03 11.50 -9.46
CA ASN A 428 -20.31 10.36 -8.60
C ASN A 428 -19.14 10.05 -7.65
N PHE A 429 -17.89 10.23 -8.10
CA PHE A 429 -16.72 10.19 -7.22
C PHE A 429 -16.84 11.21 -6.08
N GLY A 430 -17.14 12.48 -6.40
CA GLY A 430 -17.33 13.54 -5.39
C GLY A 430 -18.46 13.22 -4.40
N LEU A 431 -19.60 12.72 -4.88
CA LEU A 431 -20.72 12.31 -4.03
C LEU A 431 -20.35 11.15 -3.09
N LYS A 432 -19.57 10.19 -3.57
CA LYS A 432 -19.11 9.07 -2.76
C LYS A 432 -18.11 9.49 -1.69
N LEU A 433 -17.16 10.38 -2.02
CA LEU A 433 -16.26 10.96 -1.03
C LEU A 433 -17.05 11.74 0.04
N LEU A 434 -18.02 12.57 -0.35
CA LEU A 434 -18.88 13.28 0.60
C LEU A 434 -19.64 12.31 1.51
N SER A 435 -20.13 11.19 0.98
CA SER A 435 -20.80 10.17 1.81
C SER A 435 -19.85 9.49 2.80
N TYR A 436 -18.58 9.26 2.43
CA TYR A 436 -17.56 8.75 3.35
C TYR A 436 -17.26 9.77 4.46
N PHE A 437 -17.12 11.05 4.15
CA PHE A 437 -16.89 12.08 5.16
C PHE A 437 -18.08 12.25 6.12
N ARG A 438 -19.30 11.97 5.66
CA ARG A 438 -20.50 12.03 6.50
C ARG A 438 -20.61 10.84 7.45
N ASP A 439 -20.20 9.65 7.03
CA ASP A 439 -20.31 8.41 7.80
C ASP A 439 -19.18 7.45 7.43
N SER A 440 -17.99 7.68 8.01
CA SER A 440 -16.77 6.96 7.64
C SER A 440 -16.77 5.50 8.11
N HIS A 441 -17.44 5.18 9.22
CA HIS A 441 -17.44 3.82 9.79
C HIS A 441 -18.39 2.87 9.06
N GLU A 442 -19.57 3.36 8.64
CA GLU A 442 -20.55 2.54 7.92
C GLU A 442 -20.49 2.71 6.39
N PHE A 443 -19.55 3.50 5.88
CA PHE A 443 -19.38 3.70 4.45
C PHE A 443 -19.23 2.37 3.69
N ARG A 444 -20.08 2.19 2.68
CA ARG A 444 -20.01 1.10 1.69
C ARG A 444 -20.13 1.69 0.30
N LEU A 445 -19.28 1.22 -0.60
CA LEU A 445 -19.21 1.70 -1.97
C LEU A 445 -20.31 1.09 -2.83
N THR A 446 -20.50 -0.24 -2.76
CA THR A 446 -21.39 -1.00 -3.65
C THR A 446 -22.72 -1.39 -3.01
N LYS A 447 -22.83 -1.32 -1.68
CA LYS A 447 -24.06 -1.56 -0.92
C LYS A 447 -24.66 -0.26 -0.37
N LYS A 448 -25.95 -0.28 -0.07
CA LYS A 448 -26.57 0.79 0.72
C LYS A 448 -26.08 0.66 2.17
N ALA A 449 -25.80 1.79 2.83
CA ALA A 449 -25.50 1.81 4.25
C ALA A 449 -26.63 1.10 5.02
N LYS A 450 -26.29 0.25 5.99
CA LYS A 450 -27.30 -0.26 6.92
C LYS A 450 -27.77 0.93 7.77
N PRO A 451 -29.08 1.12 7.99
CA PRO A 451 -29.54 2.14 8.93
C PRO A 451 -28.95 1.81 10.30
N SER A 452 -28.14 2.71 10.87
CA SER A 452 -27.57 2.50 12.20
C SER A 452 -28.67 2.68 13.27
N ALA A 453 -28.62 1.85 14.30
CA ALA A 453 -29.43 1.99 15.52
C ALA A 453 -28.67 2.72 16.64
N LEU A 454 -27.56 3.39 16.32
CA LEU A 454 -26.68 4.04 17.30
C LEU A 454 -26.27 5.43 16.83
N ASN A 455 -26.84 6.41 17.54
CA ASN A 455 -26.46 7.78 17.85
C ASN A 455 -25.74 8.68 16.83
N ASN A 456 -26.37 9.85 16.66
CA ASN A 456 -25.88 11.11 16.12
C ASN A 456 -24.45 11.45 16.57
N HIS A 457 -23.46 11.20 15.71
CA HIS A 457 -22.29 12.06 15.62
C HIS A 457 -22.20 12.57 14.18
N SER A 458 -22.74 13.78 13.97
CA SER A 458 -22.61 14.50 12.71
C SER A 458 -21.27 15.22 12.69
N PHE A 459 -20.61 15.19 11.53
CA PHE A 459 -19.38 15.91 11.17
C PHE A 459 -19.40 17.44 11.45
N PHE A 460 -20.55 18.01 11.84
CA PHE A 460 -20.71 19.42 12.25
C PHE A 460 -21.42 19.60 13.61
N SER A 461 -21.15 18.77 14.62
CA SER A 461 -21.45 19.22 15.99
C SER A 461 -20.32 20.14 16.44
N SER A 462 -20.59 21.45 16.41
CA SER A 462 -19.85 22.44 17.18
C SER A 462 -19.87 22.03 18.66
N ASP A 463 -18.71 22.00 19.29
CA ASP A 463 -18.62 22.02 20.76
C ASP A 463 -19.28 23.31 21.26
N ASP A 464 -20.50 23.21 21.75
CA ASP A 464 -21.12 24.28 22.56
C ASP A 464 -20.46 24.26 23.95
N ASN A 465 -19.22 24.75 24.00
CA ASN A 465 -18.67 25.37 25.20
C ASN A 465 -18.90 26.89 25.07
N LEU A 466 -20.13 27.32 25.33
CA LEU A 466 -20.41 28.71 25.69
C LEU A 466 -20.77 28.76 27.16
N GLU A 467 -19.80 29.24 27.93
CA GLU A 467 -19.94 29.77 29.27
C GLU A 467 -21.26 30.55 29.42
N GLN A 468 -22.20 30.02 30.19
CA GLN A 468 -23.23 30.85 30.80
C GLN A 468 -22.65 31.44 32.08
N MET A 469 -22.18 32.68 31.96
CA MET A 469 -21.92 33.56 33.08
C MET A 469 -23.15 33.67 33.98
N ASP A 470 -22.92 33.44 35.28
CA ASP A 470 -23.79 33.81 36.38
C ASP A 470 -24.28 35.26 36.24
N SER A 471 -25.60 35.43 36.28
CA SER A 471 -26.23 36.72 36.57
C SER A 471 -26.84 36.64 37.97
N PRO A 472 -26.42 37.47 38.94
CA PRO A 472 -27.06 37.51 40.23
C PRO A 472 -28.34 38.37 40.18
N SER A 473 -29.33 37.82 40.86
CA SER A 473 -30.56 38.43 41.37
C SER A 473 -30.53 39.95 41.60
N HIS A 474 -31.58 40.65 41.16
CA HIS A 474 -32.19 41.71 41.97
C HIS A 474 -33.70 41.79 41.72
N SER A 475 -34.44 41.62 42.82
CA SER A 475 -35.87 41.85 42.96
C SER A 475 -36.18 43.34 43.19
N VAL A 476 -37.15 43.85 42.41
CA VAL A 476 -38.28 44.75 42.78
C VAL A 476 -37.97 46.07 43.52
N LEU A 477 -38.38 47.21 42.95
CA LEU A 477 -39.42 48.09 43.53
C LEU A 477 -39.84 49.25 42.61
N ASP A 478 -41.13 49.56 42.73
CA ASP A 478 -41.90 50.65 42.12
C ASP A 478 -41.47 52.05 42.59
N ILE A 479 -41.92 53.03 41.76
CA ILE A 479 -41.92 54.51 41.85
C ILE A 479 -40.71 55.20 41.20
#